data_AF-A0A430RTS6-F1
#
_entry.id   AF-A0A430RTS6-F1
#
_cell.length_a   1.000
_cell.length_b   1.000
_cell.length_c   1.000
_cell.angle_alpha   90.00
_cell.angle_beta   90.00
_cell.angle_gamma   90.00
#
_symmetry.space_group_name_H-M   'P 1'
#
loop_
_entity.id
_entity.type
_entity.pdbx_description
1 polymer ?
#
loop_
_entity_poly.entity_id
_entity_poly.type
_entity_poly.pdbx_seq_one_letter_code
_entity_poly.pdbx_strand_id
1 'polypeptide(L)'
;MPLLAVDPGVHLGYALIPAGEVGVLVLPKDVEGAVRGMMEELRPLLLSSTDLVVEGWQVRGRRPGRDSLVPLALIGALVALGGKTVPPTWKREFAPKVPQDFRGVPGLRFPTGLDPTDRGIWLRLYLDGWLPLLDRVRALPRKHRPHALDALGLARYASLLQGKHVEGGRADARAV
;
A
#
# COMPACT_ATOMS: atom_id res chain seq x y z
N MET A 1 9.90 8.41 -11.43
CA MET A 1 8.62 9.13 -11.50
C MET A 1 7.84 8.86 -10.23
N PRO A 2 7.29 9.89 -9.57
CA PRO A 2 6.45 9.72 -8.40
C PRO A 2 5.25 8.81 -8.67
N LEU A 3 5.09 7.74 -7.90
CA LEU A 3 3.98 6.80 -7.97
C LEU A 3 3.26 6.75 -6.63
N LEU A 4 1.97 7.04 -6.65
CA LEU A 4 1.07 6.87 -5.51
C LEU A 4 0.34 5.52 -5.65
N ALA A 5 0.48 4.67 -4.64
CA ALA A 5 -0.24 3.42 -4.53
C ALA A 5 -1.26 3.49 -3.39
N VAL A 6 -2.44 2.90 -3.61
CA VAL A 6 -3.55 2.92 -2.65
C VAL A 6 -4.12 1.52 -2.43
N ASP A 7 -4.23 1.10 -1.17
CA ASP A 7 -5.08 -0.01 -0.70
C ASP A 7 -6.46 0.57 -0.29
N PRO A 8 -7.52 0.35 -1.09
CA PRO A 8 -8.79 1.02 -0.89
C PRO A 8 -9.64 0.38 0.21
N GLY A 9 -10.08 1.17 1.18
CA GLY A 9 -11.00 0.74 2.21
C GLY A 9 -11.26 1.80 3.27
N VAL A 10 -12.00 1.43 4.32
CA VAL A 10 -12.24 2.34 5.47
C VAL A 10 -10.94 2.70 6.19
N HIS A 11 -9.98 1.78 6.22
CA HIS A 11 -8.60 2.04 6.61
C HIS A 11 -7.77 2.10 5.33
N LEU A 12 -7.87 3.19 4.58
CA LEU A 12 -7.21 3.34 3.30
C LEU A 12 -5.70 3.43 3.51
N GLY A 13 -4.95 2.46 2.99
CA GLY A 13 -3.49 2.50 2.98
C GLY A 13 -2.98 3.32 1.79
N TYR A 14 -1.92 4.10 1.97
CA TYR A 14 -1.27 4.81 0.86
C TYR A 14 0.26 4.74 0.95
N ALA A 15 0.91 4.80 -0.21
CA ALA A 15 2.36 4.92 -0.33
C ALA A 15 2.74 5.79 -1.55
N LEU A 16 3.54 6.84 -1.34
CA LEU A 16 4.11 7.68 -2.40
C LEU A 16 5.62 7.45 -2.49
N ILE A 17 6.07 6.95 -3.63
CA ILE A 17 7.49 6.69 -3.92
C ILE A 17 7.96 7.56 -5.09
N PRO A 18 9.21 8.07 -5.11
CA PRO A 18 10.28 7.83 -4.16
C PRO A 18 10.25 8.76 -2.92
N ALA A 19 9.23 9.61 -2.75
CA ALA A 19 9.13 10.54 -1.62
C ALA A 19 9.17 9.85 -0.24
N GLY A 20 8.81 8.56 -0.18
CA GLY A 20 8.92 7.73 1.01
C GLY A 20 7.81 8.00 2.02
N GLU A 21 6.69 8.52 1.55
CA GLU A 21 5.49 8.73 2.37
C GLU A 21 4.66 7.44 2.38
N VAL A 22 4.32 6.97 3.57
CA VAL A 22 3.51 5.76 3.79
C VAL A 22 2.61 6.01 4.98
N GLY A 23 1.34 5.66 4.86
CA GLY A 23 0.39 5.87 5.94
C GLY A 23 -0.96 5.19 5.73
N VAL A 24 -1.88 5.52 6.63
CA VAL A 24 -3.28 5.08 6.58
C VAL A 24 -4.19 6.27 6.87
N LEU A 25 -5.25 6.42 6.08
CA LEU A 25 -6.37 7.30 6.36
C LEU A 25 -7.54 6.48 6.91
N VAL A 26 -8.15 6.95 8.01
CA VAL A 26 -9.36 6.33 8.57
C VAL A 26 -10.56 7.12 8.09
N LEU A 27 -11.31 6.54 7.17
CA LEU A 27 -12.43 7.17 6.48
C LEU A 27 -13.77 6.84 7.15
N PRO A 28 -14.80 7.67 6.92
CA PRO A 28 -16.18 7.31 7.27
C PRO A 28 -16.63 5.99 6.63
N LYS A 29 -17.63 5.34 7.22
CA LYS A 29 -18.20 4.08 6.69
C LYS A 29 -19.24 4.30 5.60
N ASP A 30 -19.74 5.53 5.44
CA ASP A 30 -20.62 5.91 4.35
C ASP A 30 -19.80 6.27 3.10
N VAL A 31 -20.37 5.97 1.93
CA VAL A 31 -19.67 6.08 0.65
C VAL A 31 -19.28 7.53 0.33
N GLU A 32 -20.21 8.47 0.53
CA GLU A 32 -19.99 9.88 0.18
C GLU A 32 -18.90 10.49 1.07
N GLY A 33 -18.98 10.30 2.39
CA GLY A 33 -18.01 10.77 3.35
C GLY A 33 -16.63 10.14 3.13
N ALA A 34 -16.57 8.85 2.79
CA ALA A 34 -15.31 8.18 2.47
C ALA A 34 -14.63 8.78 1.23
N VAL A 35 -15.37 8.97 0.13
CA VAL A 35 -14.82 9.54 -1.10
C VAL A 35 -14.39 10.99 -0.88
N ARG A 36 -15.23 11.81 -0.23
CA ARG A 36 -14.88 13.21 0.08
C ARG A 36 -13.64 13.30 0.96
N GLY A 37 -13.60 12.55 2.07
CA GLY A 37 -12.46 12.54 2.98
C GLY A 37 -11.17 12.04 2.32
N MET A 38 -11.26 11.01 1.46
CA MET A 38 -10.11 10.57 0.66
C MET A 38 -9.60 11.69 -0.25
N MET A 39 -10.49 12.38 -0.96
CA MET A 39 -10.10 13.43 -1.90
C MET A 39 -9.48 14.63 -1.21
N GLU A 40 -9.97 15.01 -0.03
CA GLU A 40 -9.43 16.13 0.76
C GLU A 40 -8.02 15.80 1.28
N GLU A 41 -7.86 14.63 1.91
CA GLU A 41 -6.61 14.24 2.58
C GLU A 41 -5.52 13.79 1.59
N LEU A 42 -5.87 13.07 0.51
CA LEU A 42 -4.89 12.63 -0.48
C LEU A 42 -4.56 13.70 -1.52
N ARG A 43 -5.27 14.84 -1.56
CA ARG A 43 -5.05 15.89 -2.57
C ARG A 43 -3.58 16.27 -2.74
N PRO A 44 -2.78 16.52 -1.68
CA PRO A 44 -1.37 16.88 -1.84
C PRO A 44 -0.55 15.78 -2.52
N LEU A 45 -0.83 14.52 -2.18
CA LEU A 45 -0.13 13.35 -2.73
C LEU A 45 -0.52 13.09 -4.18
N LEU A 46 -1.81 13.27 -4.51
CA LEU A 46 -2.32 13.16 -5.87
C LEU A 46 -1.63 14.20 -6.77
N LEU A 47 -1.53 15.45 -6.32
CA LEU A 47 -0.87 16.53 -7.06
C LEU A 47 0.65 16.35 -7.20
N SER A 48 1.31 15.63 -6.29
CA SER A 48 2.75 15.33 -6.35
C SER A 48 3.07 14.02 -7.07
N SER A 49 2.06 13.22 -7.42
CA SER A 49 2.19 11.95 -8.13
C SER A 49 2.11 12.11 -9.65
N THR A 50 2.83 11.28 -10.38
CA THR A 50 2.72 11.16 -11.85
C THR A 50 1.96 9.91 -12.25
N ASP A 51 2.12 8.83 -11.49
CA ASP A 51 1.41 7.58 -11.65
C ASP A 51 0.54 7.32 -10.42
N LEU A 52 -0.68 6.85 -10.64
CA LEU A 52 -1.60 6.40 -9.59
C LEU A 52 -1.95 4.93 -9.83
N VAL A 53 -1.73 4.09 -8.82
CA VAL A 53 -2.13 2.68 -8.84
C VAL A 53 -3.01 2.36 -7.64
N VAL A 54 -4.00 1.50 -7.86
CA VAL A 54 -4.99 1.15 -6.83
C VAL A 54 -5.13 -0.36 -6.78
N GLU A 55 -5.10 -0.94 -5.58
CA GLU A 55 -5.42 -2.36 -5.42
C GLU A 55 -6.85 -2.63 -5.88
N GLY A 56 -6.99 -3.60 -6.79
CA GLY A 56 -8.28 -4.04 -7.28
C GLY A 56 -9.02 -4.86 -6.23
N TRP A 57 -10.34 -4.66 -6.14
CA TRP A 57 -11.18 -5.40 -5.20
C TRP A 57 -11.93 -6.54 -5.90
N GLN A 58 -11.95 -7.73 -5.29
CA GLN A 58 -12.78 -8.84 -5.76
C GLN A 58 -14.13 -8.86 -5.03
N VAL A 59 -15.22 -8.63 -5.77
CA VAL A 59 -16.57 -8.87 -5.27
C VAL A 59 -16.88 -10.35 -5.35
N ARG A 60 -17.17 -10.98 -4.22
CA ARG A 60 -17.69 -12.36 -4.18
C ARG A 60 -19.22 -12.33 -4.22
N GLY A 61 -19.82 -13.05 -5.17
CA GLY A 61 -21.28 -13.14 -5.35
C GLY A 61 -21.84 -12.18 -6.41
N ARG A 62 -23.17 -12.22 -6.63
CA ARG A 62 -23.84 -11.44 -7.69
C ARG A 62 -23.99 -9.94 -7.37
N ARG A 63 -23.91 -9.54 -6.10
CA ARG A 63 -24.03 -8.14 -5.65
C ARG A 63 -22.96 -7.85 -4.59
N PRO A 64 -22.35 -6.66 -4.59
CA PRO A 64 -21.44 -6.25 -3.52
C PRO A 64 -22.15 -6.24 -2.17
N GLY A 65 -21.52 -6.83 -1.15
CA GLY A 65 -21.97 -6.65 0.22
C GLY A 65 -21.76 -5.21 0.69
N ARG A 66 -22.43 -4.80 1.77
CA ARG A 66 -22.33 -3.43 2.32
C ARG A 66 -20.89 -2.99 2.55
N ASP A 67 -20.06 -3.90 3.06
CA ASP A 67 -18.64 -3.64 3.36
C ASP A 67 -17.76 -3.47 2.12
N SER A 68 -18.26 -3.86 0.93
CA SER A 68 -17.56 -3.67 -0.34
C SER A 68 -17.86 -2.34 -1.01
N LEU A 69 -18.90 -1.61 -0.56
CA LEU A 69 -19.33 -0.38 -1.24
C LEU A 69 -18.28 0.74 -1.14
N VAL A 70 -17.71 0.95 0.05
CA VAL A 70 -16.66 1.96 0.26
C VAL A 70 -15.41 1.65 -0.59
N PRO A 71 -14.78 0.47 -0.51
CA PRO A 71 -13.65 0.13 -1.37
C PRO A 71 -13.92 0.35 -2.87
N LEU A 72 -15.09 -0.10 -3.36
CA LEU A 72 -15.45 0.04 -4.77
C LEU A 72 -15.63 1.50 -5.20
N ALA A 73 -16.23 2.33 -4.34
CA ALA A 73 -16.40 3.75 -4.61
C ALA A 73 -15.06 4.49 -4.64
N LEU A 74 -14.15 4.17 -3.71
CA LEU A 74 -12.80 4.73 -3.67
C LEU A 74 -12.02 4.34 -4.93
N ILE A 75 -12.07 3.06 -5.34
CA ILE A 75 -11.48 2.60 -6.60
C ILE A 75 -12.05 3.39 -7.79
N GLY A 76 -13.38 3.51 -7.87
CA GLY A 76 -14.03 4.25 -8.96
C GLY A 76 -13.57 5.71 -9.04
N ALA A 77 -13.49 6.39 -7.89
CA ALA A 77 -13.01 7.76 -7.82
C ALA A 77 -11.53 7.89 -8.25
N LEU A 78 -10.65 7.02 -7.77
CA LEU A 78 -9.23 7.03 -8.12
C LEU A 78 -8.99 6.67 -9.60
N VAL A 79 -9.77 5.75 -10.16
CA VAL A 79 -9.73 5.42 -11.60
C VAL A 79 -10.21 6.59 -12.44
N ALA A 80 -11.24 7.33 -12.00
CA ALA A 80 -11.69 8.54 -12.69
C ALA A 80 -10.61 9.64 -12.74
N LEU A 81 -9.65 9.62 -11.81
CA LEU A 81 -8.47 10.49 -11.80
C LEU A 81 -7.30 9.93 -12.65
N GLY A 82 -7.52 8.87 -13.42
CA GLY A 82 -6.49 8.22 -14.25
C GLY A 82 -5.71 7.11 -13.54
N GLY A 83 -6.15 6.70 -12.34
CA GLY A 83 -5.56 5.59 -11.61
C GLY A 83 -5.71 4.25 -12.33
N LYS A 84 -4.67 3.43 -12.29
CA LYS A 84 -4.67 2.07 -12.86
C LYS A 84 -4.95 1.05 -11.76
N THR A 85 -5.90 0.14 -12.01
CA THR A 85 -6.18 -0.95 -11.08
C THR A 85 -5.17 -2.08 -11.25
N VAL A 86 -4.73 -2.65 -10.13
CA VAL A 86 -3.87 -3.83 -10.10
C VAL A 86 -4.69 -5.01 -9.58
N PRO A 87 -4.74 -6.16 -10.28
CA PRO A 87 -5.53 -7.30 -9.84
C PRO A 87 -5.11 -7.78 -8.44
N PRO A 88 -6.05 -8.19 -7.56
CA PRO A 88 -5.73 -8.64 -6.19
C PRO A 88 -4.86 -9.91 -6.12
N THR A 89 -4.61 -10.57 -7.26
CA THR A 89 -3.65 -11.68 -7.36
C THR A 89 -2.20 -11.22 -7.21
N TRP A 90 -1.91 -9.92 -7.30
CA TRP A 90 -0.55 -9.37 -7.23
C TRP A 90 0.20 -9.80 -5.98
N LYS A 91 -0.47 -9.97 -4.83
CA LYS A 91 0.17 -10.42 -3.58
C LYS A 91 0.80 -11.80 -3.74
N ARG A 92 0.18 -12.70 -4.52
CA ARG A 92 0.73 -14.04 -4.77
C ARG A 92 1.95 -14.01 -5.69
N GLU A 93 1.98 -13.05 -6.60
CA GLU A 93 3.08 -12.85 -7.56
C GLU A 93 4.26 -12.12 -6.91
N PHE A 94 3.96 -11.20 -5.99
CA PHE A 94 4.94 -10.35 -5.32
C PHE A 94 5.53 -10.98 -4.05
N ALA A 95 4.68 -11.53 -3.18
CA ALA A 95 5.06 -11.99 -1.85
C ALA A 95 5.58 -13.43 -1.91
N PRO A 96 6.86 -13.68 -1.58
CA PRO A 96 7.35 -15.04 -1.45
C PRO A 96 6.65 -15.77 -0.30
N LYS A 97 6.55 -17.09 -0.40
CA LYS A 97 6.19 -17.91 0.77
C LYS A 97 7.22 -17.69 1.86
N VAL A 98 6.77 -17.27 3.04
CA VAL A 98 7.65 -17.10 4.21
C VAL A 98 8.11 -18.49 4.66
N PRO A 99 9.42 -18.79 4.66
CA PRO A 99 9.92 -20.07 5.19
C PRO A 99 9.50 -20.24 6.65
N GLN A 100 9.30 -21.49 7.11
CA GLN A 100 9.02 -21.72 8.53
C GLN A 100 10.22 -21.39 9.43
N ASP A 101 11.44 -21.46 8.89
CA ASP A 101 12.66 -21.02 9.56
C ASP A 101 13.30 -19.83 8.83
N PHE A 102 13.11 -18.64 9.39
CA PHE A 102 13.69 -17.38 8.91
C PHE A 102 14.81 -16.87 9.82
N ARG A 103 15.33 -17.71 10.73
CA ARG A 103 16.45 -17.35 11.63
C ARG A 103 17.75 -17.03 10.88
N GLY A 104 17.83 -17.40 9.60
CA GLY A 104 18.97 -17.14 8.72
C GLY A 104 19.00 -15.75 8.06
N VAL A 105 18.00 -14.88 8.23
CA VAL A 105 18.02 -13.51 7.66
C VAL A 105 18.39 -12.50 8.77
N PRO A 106 19.64 -11.98 8.79
CA PRO A 106 20.09 -11.11 9.87
C PRO A 106 19.23 -9.86 9.98
N GLY A 107 18.70 -9.53 11.16
CA GLY A 107 17.94 -8.29 11.39
C GLY A 107 16.48 -8.32 10.93
N LEU A 108 16.00 -9.37 10.28
CA LEU A 108 14.60 -9.52 9.91
C LEU A 108 13.73 -9.76 11.16
N ARG A 109 12.77 -8.86 11.41
CA ARG A 109 11.76 -9.01 12.47
C ARG A 109 10.39 -8.59 11.96
N PHE A 110 9.45 -9.55 11.90
CA PHE A 110 8.07 -9.26 11.56
C PHE A 110 7.38 -8.55 12.73
N PRO A 111 6.69 -7.41 12.51
CA PRO A 111 5.85 -6.84 13.54
C PRO A 111 4.65 -7.75 13.84
N THR A 112 4.14 -7.64 15.07
CA THR A 112 2.92 -8.34 15.47
C THR A 112 1.71 -7.86 14.67
N GLY A 113 0.78 -8.77 14.41
CA GLY A 113 -0.47 -8.45 13.71
C GLY A 113 -0.44 -8.63 12.19
N LEU A 114 0.70 -9.01 11.61
CA LEU A 114 0.79 -9.39 10.20
C LEU A 114 0.42 -10.87 10.00
N ASP A 115 -0.47 -11.11 9.04
CA ASP A 115 -0.83 -12.45 8.60
C ASP A 115 0.30 -13.09 7.75
N PRO A 116 0.19 -14.36 7.32
CA PRO A 116 1.23 -14.99 6.50
C PRO A 116 1.51 -14.30 5.16
N THR A 117 0.50 -13.71 4.52
CA THR A 117 0.62 -13.00 3.24
C THR A 117 1.35 -11.68 3.44
N ASP A 118 0.94 -10.91 4.46
CA ASP A 118 1.57 -9.65 4.86
C ASP A 118 3.05 -9.85 5.19
N ARG A 119 3.39 -10.94 5.90
CA ARG A 119 4.79 -11.27 6.20
C ARG A 119 5.59 -11.56 4.94
N GLY A 120 4.97 -12.13 3.90
CA GLY A 120 5.61 -12.32 2.59
C GLY A 120 5.93 -10.97 1.93
N ILE A 121 4.98 -10.03 1.93
CA ILE A 121 5.19 -8.66 1.41
C ILE A 121 6.32 -7.98 2.19
N TRP A 122 6.28 -8.06 3.52
CA TRP A 122 7.32 -7.52 4.40
C TRP A 122 8.70 -8.09 4.07
N LEU A 123 8.81 -9.42 3.95
CA LEU A 123 10.05 -10.10 3.62
C LEU A 123 10.59 -9.63 2.28
N ARG A 124 9.73 -9.50 1.26
CA ARG A 124 10.16 -9.03 -0.05
C ARG A 124 10.72 -7.62 0.01
N LEU A 125 10.00 -6.69 0.63
CA LEU A 125 10.44 -5.30 0.79
C LEU A 125 11.74 -5.20 1.59
N TYR A 126 11.90 -6.05 2.62
CA TYR A 126 13.13 -6.13 3.41
C TYR A 126 14.33 -6.55 2.54
N LEU A 127 14.17 -7.61 1.74
CA LEU A 127 15.22 -8.10 0.83
C LEU A 127 15.55 -7.09 -0.28
N ASP A 128 14.57 -6.28 -0.69
CA ASP A 128 14.74 -5.19 -1.64
C ASP A 128 15.40 -3.94 -1.02
N GLY A 129 15.69 -3.94 0.30
CA GLY A 129 16.39 -2.84 1.00
C GLY A 129 15.49 -1.70 1.50
N TRP A 130 14.18 -1.91 1.66
CA TRP A 130 13.20 -0.86 1.99
C TRP A 130 13.01 -0.61 3.50
N LEU A 131 14.07 -0.86 4.29
CA LEU A 131 14.04 -0.78 5.75
C LEU A 131 13.45 0.54 6.30
N PRO A 132 13.85 1.73 5.81
CA PRO A 132 13.30 2.99 6.33
C PRO A 132 11.77 3.10 6.17
N LEU A 133 11.20 2.54 5.10
CA LEU A 133 9.76 2.56 4.83
C LEU A 133 9.04 1.50 5.66
N LEU A 134 9.67 0.34 5.88
CA LEU A 134 9.16 -0.68 6.79
C LEU A 134 9.13 -0.20 8.24
N ASP A 135 10.10 0.60 8.68
CA ASP A 135 10.08 1.19 10.03
C ASP A 135 8.92 2.19 10.20
N ARG A 136 8.58 2.96 9.16
CA ARG A 136 7.36 3.79 9.16
C ARG A 136 6.10 2.94 9.33
N VAL A 137 5.97 1.83 8.60
CA VAL A 137 4.85 0.89 8.77
C VAL A 137 4.83 0.32 10.19
N ARG A 138 5.99 -0.04 10.76
CA ARG A 138 6.10 -0.60 12.11
C ARG A 138 5.60 0.37 13.19
N ALA A 139 5.84 1.67 13.01
CA ALA A 139 5.41 2.72 13.94
C ALA A 139 3.88 2.90 13.97
N LEU A 140 3.15 2.42 12.96
CA LEU A 140 1.70 2.53 12.91
C LEU A 140 1.01 1.61 13.96
N PRO A 141 -0.21 1.95 14.40
CA PRO A 141 -1.05 1.08 15.22
C PRO A 141 -1.22 -0.31 14.58
N ARG A 142 -1.25 -1.37 15.39
CA ARG A 142 -1.28 -2.77 14.93
C ARG A 142 -2.34 -3.04 13.84
N LYS A 143 -3.54 -2.47 13.99
CA LYS A 143 -4.67 -2.63 13.05
C LYS A 143 -4.48 -1.92 11.70
N HIS A 144 -3.56 -0.96 11.60
CA HIS A 144 -3.32 -0.17 10.39
C HIS A 144 -2.13 -0.69 9.56
N ARG A 145 -1.26 -1.51 10.17
CA ARG A 145 -0.03 -1.99 9.52
C ARG A 145 -0.30 -2.76 8.23
N PRO A 146 -1.28 -3.69 8.15
CA PRO A 146 -1.52 -4.44 6.90
C PRO A 146 -1.86 -3.51 5.73
N HIS A 147 -2.72 -2.50 5.96
CA HIS A 147 -3.14 -1.54 4.91
C HIS A 147 -1.98 -0.70 4.37
N ALA A 148 -1.16 -0.14 5.26
CA ALA A 148 0.03 0.60 4.84
C ALA A 148 1.06 -0.31 4.14
N LEU A 149 1.19 -1.56 4.61
CA LEU A 149 2.11 -2.55 4.02
C LEU A 149 1.63 -2.97 2.63
N ASP A 150 0.33 -3.15 2.43
CA ASP A 150 -0.28 -3.48 1.15
C ASP A 150 -0.06 -2.35 0.14
N ALA A 151 -0.31 -1.09 0.53
CA ALA A 151 -0.04 0.05 -0.33
C ALA A 151 1.46 0.16 -0.70
N LEU A 152 2.36 -0.05 0.27
CA LEU A 152 3.80 -0.03 0.03
C LEU A 152 4.27 -1.18 -0.89
N GLY A 153 3.77 -2.39 -0.65
CA GLY A 153 4.02 -3.57 -1.48
C GLY A 153 3.51 -3.37 -2.91
N LEU A 154 2.31 -2.81 -3.05
CA LEU A 154 1.69 -2.48 -4.32
C LEU A 154 2.54 -1.45 -5.10
N ALA A 155 3.02 -0.40 -4.43
CA ALA A 155 3.89 0.61 -5.04
C ALA A 155 5.16 -0.02 -5.63
N ARG A 156 5.77 -0.93 -4.87
CA ARG A 156 6.97 -1.65 -5.30
C ARG A 156 6.66 -2.60 -6.45
N TYR A 157 5.59 -3.38 -6.35
CA TYR A 157 5.15 -4.30 -7.39
C TYR A 157 4.89 -3.58 -8.71
N ALA A 158 4.14 -2.48 -8.68
CA ALA A 158 3.85 -1.67 -9.85
C ALA A 158 5.13 -1.07 -10.47
N SER A 159 6.09 -0.64 -9.65
CA SER A 159 7.39 -0.14 -10.12
C SER A 159 8.18 -1.22 -10.87
N LEU A 160 8.18 -2.47 -10.37
CA LEU A 160 8.82 -3.60 -11.02
C LEU A 160 8.20 -3.92 -12.38
N LEU A 161 6.87 -3.93 -12.49
CA LEU A 161 6.16 -4.17 -13.75
C LEU A 161 6.47 -3.10 -14.81
N GLN A 162 6.72 -1.86 -14.38
CA GLN A 162 7.06 -0.77 -15.28
C GLN A 162 8.54 -0.75 -15.67
N GLY A 163 9.35 -1.71 -15.20
CA GLY A 163 10.81 -1.72 -15.40
C GLY A 163 11.51 -0.56 -14.70
N LYS A 164 10.85 0.08 -13.71
CA LYS A 164 11.40 1.24 -13.00
C LYS A 164 12.23 0.76 -11.80
N HIS A 165 13.51 1.15 -11.76
CA HIS A 165 14.29 1.07 -10.53
C HIS A 165 13.85 2.18 -9.58
N VAL A 166 13.25 1.78 -8.46
CA VAL A 166 12.97 2.66 -7.33
C VAL A 166 13.80 2.14 -6.16
N GLU A 167 14.84 2.87 -5.80
CA GLU A 167 15.57 2.62 -4.55
C GLU A 167 14.64 2.93 -3.37
N GLY A 168 14.63 2.06 -2.35
CA GLY A 168 13.91 2.32 -1.11
C GLY A 168 14.43 3.64 -0.53
N GLY A 169 13.53 4.62 -0.40
CA GLY A 169 13.87 6.04 -0.31
C GLY A 169 15.15 6.36 0.46
N ARG A 170 16.08 7.07 -0.19
CA ARG A 170 17.13 7.81 0.51
C ARG A 170 16.43 8.86 1.36
N ALA A 171 16.44 8.69 2.68
CA ALA A 171 16.37 9.85 3.54
C ALA A 171 17.61 10.69 3.21
N ASP A 172 17.40 11.86 2.61
CA ASP A 172 18.45 12.86 2.50
C ASP A 172 18.92 13.19 3.92
N ALA A 173 20.03 12.56 4.32
CA ALA A 173 20.83 13.01 5.43
C ALA A 173 21.54 14.30 4.98
N ARG A 174 20.83 15.43 4.96
CA ARG A 174 21.39 16.80 4.95
C ARG A 174 20.29 17.86 5.18
N ALA A 175 20.20 18.28 6.44
CA ALA A 175 19.67 19.51 7.03
C ALA A 175 19.12 19.08 8.41
N VAL A 176 19.82 19.24 9.54
CA VAL A 176 20.54 20.40 10.09
C VAL A 176 21.77 19.91 10.87
#